data_AF-A0A0M9ZZY8-F1
#
_entry.id   AF-A0A0M9ZZY8-F1
#
_cell.length_a   1.000
_cell.length_b   1.000
_cell.length_c   1.000
_cell.angle_alpha   90.00
_cell.angle_beta   90.00
_cell.angle_gamma   90.00
#
_symmetry.space_group_name_H-M   'P 1'
#
loop_
_entity.id
_entity.type
_entity.pdbx_description
1 polymer ?
#
loop_
_entity_poly.entity_id
_entity_poly.type
_entity_poly.pdbx_seq_one_letter_code
_entity_poly.pdbx_strand_id
1 'polypeptide(L)'
;MKGEVLLVVNVASRCGLTPQYAGLERLQGKYADRGFSVVGFPCNQFGGQEPGTSEEIATFCSATYGVSFPMCEKVDVNGAGRHPVYEALTGHADADGQAGDVQWNFEKFLVSGDGEVLARFRPATEPEAEVVTSAIESALDRRQA
;
A
#
# COMPACT_ATOMS: atom_id res chain seq x y z
N MET A 1 -6.94 2.45 13.50
CA MET A 1 -6.72 1.25 12.67
C MET A 1 -6.54 -0.04 13.48
N LYS A 2 -6.64 -0.06 14.82
CA LYS A 2 -6.50 -1.32 15.57
C LYS A 2 -7.60 -2.30 15.18
N GLY A 3 -7.23 -3.48 14.70
CA GLY A 3 -8.14 -4.51 14.23
C GLY A 3 -8.47 -4.47 12.73
N GLU A 4 -8.16 -3.40 12.01
CA GLU A 4 -8.46 -3.34 10.56
C GLU A 4 -7.42 -4.13 9.75
N VAL A 5 -7.87 -4.79 8.69
CA VAL A 5 -6.96 -5.34 7.67
C VAL A 5 -6.46 -4.18 6.83
N LEU A 6 -5.14 -4.04 6.68
CA LEU A 6 -4.53 -2.92 5.98
C LEU A 6 -3.86 -3.38 4.69
N LEU A 7 -4.08 -2.65 3.60
CA LEU A 7 -3.23 -2.72 2.41
C LEU A 7 -2.29 -1.53 2.40
N VAL A 8 -1.06 -1.73 2.86
CA VAL A 8 -0.02 -0.70 2.91
C VAL A 8 0.68 -0.61 1.56
N VAL A 9 0.76 0.59 0.99
CA VAL A 9 1.30 0.81 -0.37
C VAL A 9 2.28 1.98 -0.39
N ASN A 10 3.47 1.81 -0.99
CA ASN A 10 4.34 2.95 -1.30
C ASN A 10 3.87 3.61 -2.60
N VAL A 11 3.54 4.89 -2.58
CA VAL A 11 2.87 5.55 -3.70
C VAL A 11 3.70 6.68 -4.30
N ALA A 12 3.39 7.01 -5.57
CA ALA A 12 4.01 8.07 -6.34
C ALA A 12 3.01 8.75 -7.29
N SER A 13 3.06 10.09 -7.37
CA SER A 13 2.16 10.89 -8.23
C SER A 13 2.56 10.94 -9.71
N ARG A 14 3.85 10.74 -10.04
CA ARG A 14 4.39 10.88 -11.42
C ARG A 14 4.98 9.59 -11.97
N CYS A 15 4.35 8.47 -11.66
CA CYS A 15 4.77 7.13 -12.07
C CYS A 15 3.88 6.59 -13.20
N GLY A 16 4.43 5.72 -14.05
CA GLY A 16 3.60 4.97 -15.02
C GLY A 16 2.54 4.07 -14.36
N LEU A 17 2.73 3.74 -13.07
CA LEU A 17 1.79 2.96 -12.27
C LEU A 17 0.80 3.83 -11.47
N THR A 18 0.88 5.16 -11.56
CA THR A 18 -0.05 6.07 -10.88
C THR A 18 -1.55 5.78 -11.18
N PRO A 19 -1.96 5.28 -12.37
CA PRO A 19 -3.34 4.84 -12.58
C PRO A 19 -3.85 3.78 -11.57
N GLN A 20 -2.97 3.06 -10.87
CA GLN A 20 -3.35 2.12 -9.82
C GLN A 20 -4.06 2.78 -8.63
N TYR A 21 -3.94 4.09 -8.43
CA TYR A 21 -4.75 4.82 -7.41
C TYR A 21 -6.24 4.56 -7.57
N ALA A 22 -6.75 4.49 -8.80
CA ALA A 22 -8.17 4.22 -9.05
C ALA A 22 -8.58 2.82 -8.59
N GLY A 23 -7.70 1.83 -8.75
CA GLY A 23 -7.93 0.47 -8.25
C GLY A 23 -7.89 0.40 -6.73
N LEU A 24 -6.93 1.10 -6.12
CA LEU A 24 -6.84 1.21 -4.66
C LEU A 24 -8.08 1.89 -4.07
N GLU A 25 -8.59 2.94 -4.69
CA GLU A 25 -9.81 3.62 -4.25
C GLU A 25 -11.05 2.72 -4.37
N ARG A 26 -11.13 1.91 -5.43
CA ARG A 26 -12.21 0.91 -5.55
C ARG A 26 -12.13 -0.15 -4.46
N LEU A 27 -10.93 -0.63 -4.11
CA LEU A 27 -10.75 -1.55 -2.98
C LEU A 27 -11.17 -0.90 -1.66
N GLN A 28 -10.77 0.35 -1.44
CA GLN A 28 -11.16 1.14 -0.27
C GLN A 28 -12.69 1.17 -0.16
N GLY A 29 -13.39 1.63 -1.20
CA GLY A 29 -14.85 1.69 -1.21
C GLY A 29 -15.52 0.32 -1.06
N LYS A 30 -14.96 -0.75 -1.65
CA LYS A 30 -15.54 -2.10 -1.60
C LYS A 30 -15.45 -2.74 -0.22
N TYR A 31 -14.34 -2.53 0.51
CA TYR A 31 -14.05 -3.29 1.72
C TYR A 31 -14.01 -2.46 3.01
N ALA A 32 -14.06 -1.12 2.94
CA ALA A 32 -13.98 -0.24 4.12
C ALA A 32 -14.95 -0.64 5.24
N ASP A 33 -16.23 -0.84 4.90
CA ASP A 33 -17.29 -1.21 5.86
C ASP A 33 -17.11 -2.62 6.46
N ARG A 34 -16.19 -3.43 5.92
CA ARG A 34 -15.83 -4.76 6.43
C ARG A 34 -14.61 -4.73 7.37
N GLY A 35 -14.07 -3.54 7.65
CA GLY A 35 -12.87 -3.37 8.49
C GLY A 35 -11.57 -3.50 7.69
N PHE A 36 -11.55 -2.93 6.48
CA PHE A 36 -10.37 -2.82 5.63
C PHE A 36 -9.97 -1.35 5.44
N SER A 37 -8.69 -1.08 5.23
CA SER A 37 -8.23 0.23 4.77
C SER A 37 -7.00 0.13 3.89
N VAL A 38 -6.94 0.90 2.80
CA VAL A 38 -5.70 1.18 2.11
C VAL A 38 -4.93 2.24 2.89
N VAL A 39 -3.61 2.12 3.01
CA VAL A 39 -2.76 3.16 3.63
C VAL A 39 -1.61 3.46 2.69
N GLY A 40 -1.59 4.66 2.13
CA GLY A 40 -0.53 5.07 1.21
C GLY A 40 0.59 5.83 1.93
N PHE A 41 1.81 5.45 1.59
CA PHE A 41 3.05 6.07 2.03
C PHE A 41 3.73 6.69 0.81
N PRO A 42 3.64 8.02 0.61
CA PRO A 42 4.36 8.66 -0.47
C PRO A 42 5.87 8.42 -0.33
N CYS A 43 6.55 8.12 -1.43
CA CYS A 43 7.99 7.86 -1.43
C CYS A 43 8.66 8.39 -2.70
N ASN A 44 9.76 9.12 -2.55
CA ASN A 44 10.48 9.74 -3.67
C ASN A 44 11.73 8.97 -4.13
N GLN A 45 12.01 7.80 -3.53
CA GLN A 45 13.24 7.04 -3.78
C GLN A 45 13.28 6.39 -5.19
N PHE A 46 12.14 6.28 -5.86
CA PHE A 46 12.02 5.63 -7.16
C PHE A 46 11.84 6.65 -8.28
N GLY A 47 12.93 6.95 -8.99
CA GLY A 47 12.93 7.85 -10.15
C GLY A 47 12.57 9.30 -9.85
N GLY A 48 12.59 9.73 -8.58
CA GLY A 48 12.18 11.09 -8.20
C GLY A 48 10.71 11.40 -8.53
N GLN A 49 9.85 10.38 -8.54
CA GLN A 49 8.46 10.46 -9.03
C GLN A 49 7.46 10.98 -7.99
N GLU A 50 7.94 11.41 -6.81
CA GLU A 50 7.15 12.02 -5.75
C GLU A 50 7.84 13.26 -5.14
N PRO A 51 8.13 14.29 -5.96
CA PRO A 51 8.94 15.43 -5.55
C PRO A 51 8.21 16.39 -4.59
N GLY A 52 6.88 16.38 -4.57
CA GLY A 52 6.06 17.32 -3.80
C GLY A 52 6.13 17.14 -2.29
N THR A 53 5.54 18.10 -1.57
CA THR A 53 5.29 17.97 -0.13
C THR A 53 4.12 17.01 0.14
N SER A 54 4.01 16.48 1.37
CA SER A 54 2.89 15.60 1.74
C SER A 54 1.51 16.22 1.45
N GLU A 55 1.37 17.54 1.64
CA GLU A 55 0.14 18.29 1.38
C GLU A 55 -0.17 18.40 -0.13
N GLU A 56 0.85 18.68 -0.95
CA GLU A 56 0.71 18.72 -2.41
C GLU A 56 0.33 17.35 -2.97
N ILE A 57 0.92 16.29 -2.43
CA ILE A 57 0.66 14.90 -2.83
C ILE A 57 -0.76 14.51 -2.47
N ALA A 58 -1.21 14.76 -1.25
CA ALA A 58 -2.58 14.48 -0.82
C ALA A 58 -3.61 15.24 -1.66
N THR A 59 -3.33 16.52 -1.96
CA THR A 59 -4.18 17.34 -2.83
C THR A 59 -4.24 16.78 -4.26
N PHE A 60 -3.09 16.39 -4.83
CA PHE A 60 -3.05 15.77 -6.15
C PHE A 60 -3.86 14.48 -6.22
N CYS A 61 -3.67 13.58 -5.24
CA CYS A 61 -4.33 12.27 -5.19
C CYS A 61 -5.84 12.41 -5.07
N SER A 62 -6.31 13.27 -4.16
CA SER A 62 -7.74 13.53 -3.95
C SER A 62 -8.37 14.21 -5.18
N ALA A 63 -7.76 15.26 -5.73
CA ALA A 63 -8.32 16.01 -6.86
C ALA A 63 -8.34 15.20 -8.17
N THR A 64 -7.36 14.33 -8.39
CA THR A 64 -7.19 13.60 -9.66
C THR A 64 -7.86 12.23 -9.65
N TYR A 65 -7.77 11.52 -8.51
CA TYR A 65 -8.21 10.12 -8.42
C TYR A 65 -9.34 9.90 -7.41
N GLY A 66 -9.78 10.94 -6.70
CA GLY A 66 -10.84 10.83 -5.70
C GLY A 66 -10.41 10.01 -4.49
N VAL A 67 -9.11 9.92 -4.21
CA VAL A 67 -8.56 9.11 -3.10
C VAL A 67 -9.19 9.53 -1.77
N SER A 68 -9.84 8.57 -1.11
CA SER A 68 -10.48 8.71 0.20
C SER A 68 -9.70 8.02 1.31
N PHE A 69 -8.77 7.13 0.96
CA PHE A 69 -7.96 6.41 1.93
C PHE A 69 -6.83 7.26 2.55
N PRO A 70 -6.41 6.97 3.80
CA PRO A 70 -5.40 7.75 4.51
C PRO A 70 -4.03 7.79 3.81
N MET A 71 -3.51 9.01 3.59
CA MET A 71 -2.12 9.28 3.20
C MET A 71 -1.27 9.63 4.40
N CYS A 72 -0.17 8.90 4.58
CA CYS A 72 0.86 9.23 5.55
C CYS A 72 1.78 10.36 5.03
N GLU A 73 2.67 10.82 5.91
CA GLU A 73 3.77 11.67 5.48
C GLU A 73 4.70 10.94 4.51
N LYS A 74 5.46 11.70 3.72
CA LYS A 74 6.47 11.14 2.82
C LYS A 74 7.57 10.46 3.63
N VAL A 75 7.90 9.22 3.28
CA VAL A 75 8.92 8.41 3.95
C VAL A 75 9.92 7.81 2.98
N ASP A 76 11.07 7.42 3.52
CA ASP A 76 11.99 6.50 2.86
C ASP A 76 11.60 5.06 3.17
N VAL A 77 11.55 4.21 2.14
CA VAL A 77 11.17 2.80 2.23
C VAL A 77 12.36 1.86 2.13
N ASN A 78 13.52 2.36 1.70
CA ASN A 78 14.78 1.64 1.54
C ASN A 78 15.97 2.39 2.14
N GLY A 79 17.08 1.68 2.33
CA GLY A 79 18.35 2.22 2.81
C GLY A 79 18.38 2.53 4.30
N ALA A 80 19.43 3.24 4.74
CA ALA A 80 19.66 3.52 6.17
C ALA A 80 18.62 4.46 6.81
N GLY A 81 17.87 5.20 6.00
CA GLY A 81 16.77 6.05 6.44
C GLY A 81 15.39 5.37 6.38
N ARG A 82 15.34 4.06 6.10
CA ARG A 82 14.09 3.30 5.97
C ARG A 82 13.21 3.52 7.20
N HIS A 83 11.96 3.87 6.97
CA HIS A 83 10.99 4.04 8.03
C HIS A 83 10.72 2.70 8.74
N PRO A 84 10.56 2.66 10.09
CA PRO A 84 10.41 1.42 10.85
C PRO A 84 9.26 0.51 10.38
N VAL A 85 8.17 1.10 9.86
CA VAL A 85 7.09 0.33 9.23
C VAL A 85 7.63 -0.48 8.05
N TYR A 86 8.39 0.13 7.15
CA TYR A 86 8.96 -0.58 6.01
C TYR A 86 10.09 -1.55 6.41
N GLU A 87 10.78 -1.34 7.53
CA GLU A 87 11.71 -2.33 8.07
C GLU A 87 10.97 -3.64 8.41
N ALA A 88 9.82 -3.55 9.09
CA ALA A 88 9.00 -4.71 9.40
C ALA A 88 8.39 -5.35 8.15
N LEU A 89 7.87 -4.54 7.22
CA LEU A 89 7.21 -5.03 6.01
C LEU A 89 8.17 -5.77 5.05
N THR A 90 9.35 -5.20 4.83
CA THR A 90 10.32 -5.73 3.84
C THR A 90 10.97 -7.04 4.25
N GLY A 91 10.88 -7.41 5.53
CA GLY A 91 11.28 -8.73 6.04
C GLY A 91 10.36 -9.87 5.57
N HIS A 92 9.13 -9.56 5.17
CA HIS A 92 8.21 -10.55 4.62
C HIS A 92 8.55 -10.87 3.17
N ALA A 93 8.60 -12.17 2.85
CA ALA A 93 8.83 -12.65 1.49
C ALA A 93 7.57 -12.51 0.63
N ASP A 94 7.74 -12.28 -0.66
CA ASP A 94 6.64 -12.44 -1.62
C ASP A 94 6.29 -13.92 -1.86
N ALA A 95 5.33 -14.16 -2.76
CA ALA A 95 4.89 -15.51 -3.12
C ALA A 95 6.01 -16.39 -3.72
N ASP A 96 7.08 -15.80 -4.24
CA ASP A 96 8.23 -16.49 -4.81
C ASP A 96 9.35 -16.72 -3.77
N GLY A 97 9.10 -16.36 -2.50
CA GLY A 97 10.05 -16.52 -1.40
C GLY A 97 11.10 -15.42 -1.29
N GLN A 98 10.91 -14.29 -1.99
CA GLN A 98 11.87 -13.19 -2.00
C GLN A 98 11.46 -12.08 -1.01
N ALA A 99 12.29 -11.89 0.02
CA ALA A 99 12.21 -10.74 0.93
C ALA A 99 13.22 -9.63 0.53
N GLY A 100 13.26 -8.56 1.30
CA GLY A 100 14.20 -7.44 1.11
C GLY A 100 13.55 -6.18 0.54
N ASP A 101 14.39 -5.31 -0.01
CA ASP A 101 14.04 -3.95 -0.43
C ASP A 101 12.79 -3.87 -1.32
N VAL A 102 12.08 -2.75 -1.20
CA VAL A 102 11.00 -2.39 -2.11
C VAL A 102 11.58 -2.16 -3.50
N GLN A 103 10.99 -2.78 -4.52
CA GLN A 103 11.53 -2.83 -5.88
C GLN A 103 11.15 -1.58 -6.70
N TRP A 104 9.95 -1.04 -6.49
CA TRP A 104 9.47 0.15 -7.20
C TRP A 104 8.27 0.78 -6.48
N ASN A 105 7.75 1.88 -7.04
CA ASN A 105 6.46 2.45 -6.65
C ASN A 105 5.33 1.42 -6.78
N PHE A 106 4.32 1.52 -5.91
CA PHE A 106 3.12 0.68 -5.85
C PHE A 106 3.37 -0.78 -5.45
N GLU A 107 4.40 -1.06 -4.66
CA GLU A 107 4.50 -2.32 -3.94
C GLU A 107 3.51 -2.33 -2.77
N LYS A 108 2.93 -3.49 -2.48
CA LYS A 108 1.76 -3.60 -1.59
C LYS A 108 2.00 -4.68 -0.54
N PHE A 109 1.64 -4.39 0.70
CA PHE A 109 1.72 -5.33 1.81
C PHE A 109 0.36 -5.44 2.48
N LEU A 110 -0.18 -6.66 2.55
CA LEU A 110 -1.39 -6.94 3.29
C LEU A 110 -1.02 -7.23 4.74
N VAL A 111 -1.63 -6.50 5.68
CA VAL A 111 -1.35 -6.59 7.11
C VAL A 111 -2.63 -6.89 7.86
N SER A 112 -2.58 -7.81 8.82
CA SER A 112 -3.70 -8.16 9.67
C SER A 112 -4.01 -7.07 10.69
N GLY A 113 -5.19 -7.14 11.33
CA GLY A 113 -5.58 -6.23 12.40
C GLY A 113 -4.68 -6.25 13.63
N ASP A 114 -3.88 -7.31 13.79
CA ASP A 114 -2.89 -7.49 14.86
C ASP A 114 -1.47 -7.09 14.45
N GLY A 115 -1.28 -6.63 13.20
CA GLY A 115 0.00 -6.14 12.69
C GLY A 115 0.87 -7.20 12.02
N GLU A 116 0.36 -8.41 11.78
CA GLU A 116 1.08 -9.47 11.05
C GLU A 116 1.04 -9.18 9.54
N VAL A 117 2.18 -9.29 8.85
CA VAL A 117 2.22 -9.22 7.38
C VAL A 117 1.73 -10.55 6.82
N LEU A 118 0.62 -10.51 6.08
CA LEU A 118 -0.07 -11.68 5.53
C LEU A 118 0.34 -11.99 4.08
N ALA A 119 0.66 -10.94 3.31
CA ALA A 119 1.09 -11.08 1.93
C ALA A 119 1.87 -9.85 1.45
N ARG A 120 2.68 -10.05 0.41
CA ARG A 120 3.42 -9.01 -0.30
C ARG A 120 3.19 -9.15 -1.80
N PHE A 121 2.84 -8.04 -2.45
CA PHE A 121 2.58 -7.98 -3.89
C PHE A 121 3.49 -6.98 -4.57
N ARG A 122 4.16 -7.42 -5.63
CA ARG A 122 5.13 -6.61 -6.37
C ARG A 122 4.46 -5.48 -7.16
N PRO A 123 5.22 -4.44 -7.55
CA PRO A 123 4.70 -3.25 -8.25
C PRO A 123 3.77 -3.53 -9.44
N ALA A 124 4.11 -4.54 -10.24
CA ALA A 124 3.35 -4.93 -11.43
C ALA A 124 2.02 -5.63 -11.11
N THR A 125 1.83 -6.15 -9.89
CA THR A 125 0.56 -6.75 -9.49
C THR A 125 -0.48 -5.65 -9.32
N GLU A 126 -1.51 -5.66 -10.16
CA GLU A 126 -2.60 -4.68 -10.10
C GLU A 126 -3.37 -4.80 -8.77
N PRO A 127 -3.89 -3.69 -8.21
CA PRO A 127 -4.64 -3.73 -6.95
C PRO A 127 -5.83 -4.70 -6.98
N GLU A 128 -6.54 -4.78 -8.11
CA GLU A 128 -7.74 -5.61 -8.26
C GLU A 128 -7.43 -7.00 -8.85
N ALA A 129 -6.16 -7.37 -8.97
CA ALA A 129 -5.79 -8.71 -9.36
C ALA A 129 -6.40 -9.74 -8.38
N GLU A 130 -6.79 -10.91 -8.90
CA GLU A 130 -7.41 -11.98 -8.13
C GLU A 130 -6.59 -12.31 -6.87
N VAL A 131 -5.27 -12.45 -7.02
CA VAL A 131 -4.32 -12.72 -5.93
C VAL A 131 -4.38 -11.69 -4.79
N VAL A 132 -4.68 -10.42 -5.09
CA VAL A 132 -4.83 -9.36 -4.07
C VAL A 132 -6.21 -9.42 -3.44
N THR A 133 -7.26 -9.46 -4.25
CA THR A 133 -8.64 -9.45 -3.74
C THR A 133 -8.97 -10.69 -2.91
N SER A 134 -8.53 -11.88 -3.32
CA SER A 134 -8.72 -13.12 -2.57
C SER A 134 -7.95 -13.13 -1.25
N ALA A 135 -6.76 -12.52 -1.21
CA ALA A 135 -5.99 -12.38 0.02
C ALA A 135 -6.68 -11.42 1.00
N ILE A 136 -7.21 -10.29 0.51
CA ILE A 136 -8.00 -9.35 1.32
C ILE A 136 -9.23 -10.05 1.89
N GLU A 137 -10.00 -10.75 1.06
CA GLU A 137 -11.21 -11.46 1.51
C GLU A 137 -10.87 -12.53 2.55
N SER A 138 -9.83 -13.32 2.32
CA SER A 138 -9.34 -14.30 3.29
C SER A 138 -8.94 -13.67 4.63
N ALA A 139 -8.29 -12.51 4.60
CA ALA A 139 -7.90 -11.79 5.81
C ALA A 139 -9.11 -11.23 6.57
N LEU A 140 -10.11 -10.72 5.84
CA LEU A 140 -11.35 -10.20 6.41
C LEU A 140 -12.21 -11.31 7.05
N ASP A 141 -12.26 -12.48 6.42
CA ASP A 141 -13.03 -13.60 6.95
C ASP A 141 -12.41 -14.15 8.25
N ARG A 142 -11.06 -14.24 8.31
CA ARG A 142 -10.32 -14.63 9.53
C ARG A 142 -10.56 -13.69 10.70
N ARG A 143 -10.84 -12.41 10.44
CA ARG A 143 -11.13 -11.41 11.49
C ARG A 143 -12.49 -11.62 12.14
N GLN A 144 -13.44 -12.22 11.43
CA GLN A 144 -14.81 -12.44 11.92
C GLN A 144 -14.96 -13.78 12.66
N ALA A 145 -13.94 -14.62 12.63
CA ALA A 145 -13.87 -15.91 13.32
C ALA A 145 -13.37 -15.76 14.77
#